data_AF-A0A1H8VHE8-F1
#
_entry.id   AF-A0A1H8VHE8-F1
#
_cell.length_a   1.000
_cell.length_b   1.000
_cell.length_c   1.000
_cell.angle_alpha   90.00
_cell.angle_beta   90.00
_cell.angle_gamma   90.00
#
_symmetry.space_group_name_H-M   'P 1'
#
loop_
_entity.id
_entity.type
_entity.pdbx_description
1 polymer ?
#
loop_
_entity_poly.entity_id
_entity_poly.type
_entity_poly.pdbx_seq_one_letter_code
_entity_poly.pdbx_strand_id
1 'polypeptide(L)'
;MRVATGLLLALWLLFMGFKFWTTQPMDYDGEIMRMLSGILLFIQLIAWVFIFTMPLTTFVILFIAEVIAIVLAFGLDLSYILFAVINLIFMFMSFAGHRELVKRKAAAKKKSAKTT
;
A
#
# COMPACT_ATOMS: atom_id res chain seq x y z
N MET A 1 -4.97 18.16 3.52
CA MET A 1 -4.34 16.95 4.06
C MET A 1 -4.28 15.79 3.06
N ARG A 2 -5.38 15.33 2.43
CA ARG A 2 -5.37 14.18 1.49
C ARG A 2 -4.33 14.26 0.36
N VAL A 3 -4.15 15.44 -0.23
CA VAL A 3 -3.18 15.65 -1.34
C VAL A 3 -1.73 15.58 -0.86
N ALA A 4 -1.42 16.17 0.29
CA ALA A 4 -0.06 16.15 0.85
C ALA A 4 0.38 14.73 1.24
N THR A 5 -0.50 13.96 1.90
CA THR A 5 -0.24 12.55 2.23
C THR A 5 -0.05 11.71 0.97
N GLY A 6 -0.87 11.95 -0.06
CA GLY A 6 -0.74 11.25 -1.32
C GLY A 6 0.55 11.56 -2.09
N LEU A 7 0.97 12.83 -2.09
CA LEU A 7 2.23 13.25 -2.70
C LEU A 7 3.44 12.63 -1.98
N LEU A 8 3.42 12.61 -0.65
CA LEU A 8 4.50 12.06 0.15
C LEU A 8 4.67 10.55 -0.08
N LEU A 9 3.56 9.83 -0.26
CA LEU A 9 3.57 8.40 -0.55
C LEU A 9 3.98 8.11 -2.01
N ALA A 10 3.61 8.98 -2.95
CA ALA A 10 4.12 8.89 -4.32
C ALA A 10 5.64 9.11 -4.37
N LEU A 11 6.16 10.08 -3.59
CA LEU A 11 7.60 10.31 -3.45
C LEU A 11 8.30 9.10 -2.81
N TRP A 12 7.70 8.47 -1.80
CA TRP A 12 8.21 7.22 -1.23
C TRP A 12 8.35 6.12 -2.30
N LEU A 13 7.30 5.88 -3.08
CA LEU A 13 7.31 4.86 -4.14
C LEU A 13 8.36 5.14 -5.22
N LEU A 14 8.50 6.40 -5.64
CA LEU A 14 9.52 6.81 -6.60
C LEU A 14 10.94 6.63 -6.02
N PHE A 15 11.16 7.06 -4.79
CA PHE A 15 12.45 6.96 -4.13
C PHE A 15 12.87 5.50 -3.96
N MET A 16 11.97 4.65 -3.44
CA MET A 16 12.25 3.23 -3.27
C MET A 16 12.38 2.49 -4.60
N GLY A 17 11.60 2.86 -5.62
CA GLY A 17 11.76 2.34 -6.98
C GLY A 17 13.13 2.66 -7.56
N PHE A 18 13.59 3.90 -7.41
CA PHE A 18 14.94 4.31 -7.82
C PHE A 18 16.03 3.55 -7.05
N LYS A 19 15.89 3.43 -5.73
CA LYS A 19 16.81 2.64 -4.86
C LYS A 19 16.86 1.18 -5.30
N PHE A 20 15.71 0.56 -5.56
CA PHE A 20 15.62 -0.83 -6.01
C PHE A 20 16.35 -1.03 -7.36
N TRP A 21 16.18 -0.11 -8.30
CA TRP A 21 16.83 -0.18 -9.61
C TRP A 21 18.35 0.02 -9.56
N THR A 22 18.82 0.90 -8.68
CA THR A 22 20.23 1.30 -8.61
C THR A 22 21.07 0.46 -7.65
N THR A 23 20.45 -0.25 -6.70
CA THR A 23 21.17 -1.06 -5.74
C THR A 23 21.57 -2.40 -6.36
N GLN A 24 22.88 -2.61 -6.50
CA GLN A 24 23.44 -3.90 -6.88
C GLN A 24 23.63 -4.77 -5.63
N PRO A 25 23.02 -5.96 -5.56
CA PRO A 25 23.30 -6.90 -4.49
C PRO A 25 24.73 -7.45 -4.67
N MET A 26 25.51 -7.49 -3.59
CA MET A 26 26.90 -7.99 -3.65
C MET A 26 26.98 -9.50 -3.48
N ASP A 27 25.98 -10.12 -2.85
CA ASP A 27 25.94 -11.54 -2.51
C ASP A 27 24.54 -12.14 -2.69
N TYR A 28 24.44 -13.47 -2.63
CA TYR A 28 23.18 -14.22 -2.77
C TYR A 28 22.10 -13.79 -1.76
N ASP A 29 22.47 -13.53 -0.51
CA ASP A 29 21.54 -13.02 0.50
C ASP A 29 21.02 -11.63 0.13
N GLY A 30 21.88 -10.80 -0.45
CA GLY A 30 21.50 -9.49 -0.99
C GLY A 30 20.52 -9.59 -2.16
N GLU A 31 20.65 -10.61 -3.02
CA GLU A 31 19.70 -10.87 -4.11
C GLU A 31 18.33 -11.26 -3.58
N ILE A 32 18.27 -12.14 -2.57
CA ILE A 32 17.02 -12.55 -1.91
C ILE A 32 16.35 -11.32 -1.29
N MET A 33 17.10 -10.53 -0.51
CA MET A 33 16.54 -9.33 0.12
C MET A 33 16.04 -8.32 -0.90
N ARG A 34 16.78 -8.14 -2.01
CA ARG A 34 16.34 -7.30 -3.13
C ARG A 34 15.04 -7.82 -3.71
N MET A 35 14.95 -9.12 -4.03
CA MET A 35 13.74 -9.72 -4.59
C MET A 35 12.52 -9.53 -3.67
N LEU A 36 12.66 -9.84 -2.38
CA LEU A 36 11.59 -9.68 -1.39
C LEU A 36 11.13 -8.22 -1.25
N SER A 37 12.09 -7.29 -1.18
CA SER A 37 11.80 -5.85 -1.13
C SER A 37 11.10 -5.36 -2.40
N GLY A 38 11.50 -5.89 -3.56
CA GLY A 38 10.88 -5.61 -4.85
C GLY A 38 9.42 -6.06 -4.92
N ILE A 39 9.12 -7.25 -4.40
CA ILE A 39 7.74 -7.77 -4.33
C ILE A 39 6.88 -6.87 -3.44
N LEU A 40 7.36 -6.51 -2.24
CA LEU A 40 6.65 -5.61 -1.33
C LEU A 40 6.41 -4.23 -1.96
N LEU A 41 7.44 -3.67 -2.60
CA LEU A 41 7.34 -2.39 -3.29
C LEU A 41 6.33 -2.43 -4.44
N PHE A 42 6.31 -3.53 -5.20
CA PHE A 42 5.37 -3.72 -6.30
C PHE A 42 3.93 -3.82 -5.80
N ILE A 43 3.69 -4.54 -4.70
CA ILE A 43 2.38 -4.59 -4.05
C ILE A 43 1.95 -3.20 -3.59
N GLN A 44 2.85 -2.43 -2.97
CA GLN A 44 2.58 -1.04 -2.56
C GLN A 44 2.24 -0.14 -3.75
N LEU A 45 2.94 -0.28 -4.87
CA LEU A 45 2.69 0.48 -6.09
C LEU A 45 1.30 0.18 -6.67
N ILE A 46 0.92 -1.10 -6.76
CA ILE A 46 -0.41 -1.50 -7.20
C ILE A 46 -1.47 -0.96 -6.23
N ALA A 47 -1.26 -1.17 -4.93
CA ALA A 47 -2.19 -0.72 -3.90
C ALA A 47 -2.45 0.78 -3.97
N TRP A 48 -1.41 1.58 -4.23
CA TRP A 48 -1.53 3.03 -4.42
C TRP A 48 -2.51 3.41 -5.53
N VAL A 49 -2.46 2.73 -6.68
CA VAL A 49 -3.36 2.98 -7.82
C VAL A 49 -4.81 2.62 -7.48
N PHE A 50 -5.02 1.54 -6.71
CA PHE A 50 -6.35 0.99 -6.44
C PHE A 50 -6.96 1.44 -5.09
N ILE A 51 -6.27 2.30 -4.34
CA ILE A 51 -6.65 2.66 -2.96
C ILE A 51 -8.01 3.36 -2.87
N PHE A 52 -8.40 4.11 -3.91
CA PHE A 52 -9.69 4.82 -3.95
C PHE A 52 -10.74 4.17 -4.85
N THR A 53 -10.33 3.29 -5.77
CA THR A 53 -11.25 2.60 -6.70
C THR A 53 -11.77 1.29 -6.12
N MET A 54 -10.90 0.51 -5.47
CA MET A 54 -11.22 -0.80 -4.88
C MET A 54 -10.68 -0.92 -3.44
N PRO A 55 -11.09 -0.03 -2.51
CA PRO A 55 -10.45 0.07 -1.21
C PRO A 55 -10.54 -1.17 -0.32
N LEU A 56 -11.61 -1.96 -0.40
CA LEU A 56 -11.72 -3.17 0.42
C LEU A 56 -10.69 -4.22 -0.04
N THR A 57 -10.62 -4.47 -1.35
CA THR A 57 -9.65 -5.39 -1.94
C THR A 57 -8.22 -4.94 -1.64
N THR A 58 -7.94 -3.65 -1.85
CA THR A 58 -6.63 -3.05 -1.55
C THR A 58 -6.26 -3.21 -0.08
N PHE A 59 -7.22 -3.02 0.84
CA PHE A 59 -6.98 -3.20 2.28
C PHE A 59 -6.60 -4.65 2.62
N VAL A 60 -7.32 -5.64 2.08
CA VAL A 60 -7.03 -7.06 2.35
C VAL A 60 -5.64 -7.45 1.82
N ILE A 61 -5.29 -7.01 0.61
CA ILE A 61 -3.96 -7.27 0.03
C ILE A 61 -2.87 -6.62 0.89
N LEU A 62 -3.06 -5.37 1.29
CA LEU A 62 -2.10 -4.66 2.15
C LEU A 62 -1.98 -5.28 3.54
N PHE A 63 -3.07 -5.83 4.09
CA PHE A 63 -3.02 -6.54 5.36
C PHE A 63 -2.15 -7.80 5.29
N ILE A 64 -2.23 -8.55 4.18
CA ILE A 64 -1.34 -9.70 3.95
C ILE A 64 0.10 -9.22 3.82
N ALA A 65 0.34 -8.16 3.03
CA ALA A 65 1.66 -7.58 2.85
C ALA A 65 2.24 -7.02 4.16
N GLU A 66 1.41 -6.51 5.06
CA GLU A 66 1.77 -6.05 6.41
C GLU A 66 2.31 -7.20 7.25
N VAL A 67 1.55 -8.31 7.33
CA VAL A 67 1.99 -9.50 8.07
C VAL A 67 3.32 -10.02 7.51
N ILE A 68 3.46 -10.08 6.19
CA ILE A 68 4.71 -10.50 5.55
C ILE A 68 5.86 -9.54 5.92
N ALA A 69 5.65 -8.22 5.81
CA ALA A 69 6.67 -7.24 6.13
C ALA A 69 7.12 -7.32 7.60
N ILE A 70 6.19 -7.55 8.54
CA ILE A 70 6.50 -7.76 9.95
C ILE A 70 7.31 -9.04 10.16
N VAL A 71 6.92 -10.15 9.54
CA VAL A 71 7.68 -11.41 9.64
C VAL A 71 9.10 -11.24 9.09
N LEU A 72 9.26 -10.56 7.95
CA LEU A 72 10.57 -10.27 7.36
C LEU A 72 11.39 -9.32 8.24
N ALA A 73 10.76 -8.37 8.91
CA ALA A 73 11.43 -7.43 9.81
C ALA A 73 12.09 -8.11 11.01
N PHE A 74 11.40 -9.11 11.59
CA PHE A 74 11.93 -9.87 12.72
C PHE A 74 12.82 -11.06 12.29
N GLY A 75 12.59 -11.60 11.09
CA GLY A 75 13.28 -12.79 10.61
C GLY A 75 14.55 -12.51 9.81
N LEU A 76 14.64 -11.37 9.13
CA LEU A 76 15.75 -11.04 8.21
C LEU A 76 16.41 -9.71 8.56
N ASP A 77 15.69 -8.60 8.41
CA ASP A 77 16.29 -7.27 8.52
C ASP A 77 15.28 -6.21 8.98
N LEU A 78 15.67 -5.35 9.92
CA LEU A 78 14.80 -4.31 10.47
C LEU A 78 14.34 -3.27 9.42
N SER A 79 15.01 -3.16 8.27
CA SER A 79 14.60 -2.27 7.17
C SER A 79 13.20 -2.59 6.64
N TYR A 80 12.70 -3.82 6.80
CA TYR A 80 11.31 -4.18 6.45
C TYR A 80 10.25 -3.51 7.35
N ILE A 81 10.62 -2.96 8.51
CA ILE A 81 9.71 -2.16 9.35
C ILE A 81 9.20 -0.95 8.58
N LEU A 82 10.05 -0.32 7.76
CA LEU A 82 9.63 0.87 7.01
C LEU A 82 8.55 0.52 5.98
N PHE A 83 8.62 -0.67 5.38
CA PHE A 83 7.56 -1.17 4.51
C PHE A 83 6.25 -1.39 5.28
N ALA A 84 6.31 -1.95 6.49
CA ALA A 84 5.14 -2.15 7.35
C ALA A 84 4.48 -0.80 7.73
N VAL A 85 5.28 0.19 8.14
CA VAL A 85 4.76 1.54 8.45
C VAL A 85 4.03 2.16 7.26
N ILE A 86 4.57 2.04 6.05
CA ILE A 86 3.93 2.57 4.84
C ILE A 86 2.67 1.77 4.49
N ASN A 87 2.70 0.44 4.62
CA ASN A 87 1.53 -0.42 4.42
C ASN A 87 0.39 -0.02 5.36
N LEU A 88 0.67 0.23 6.64
CA LEU A 88 -0.30 0.74 7.61
C LEU A 88 -0.94 2.06 7.15
N ILE A 89 -0.14 3.01 6.65
CA ILE A 89 -0.65 4.27 6.12
C ILE A 89 -1.60 4.02 4.94
N PHE A 90 -1.23 3.16 3.99
CA PHE A 90 -2.10 2.77 2.89
C PHE A 90 -3.37 2.06 3.36
N MET A 91 -3.29 1.18 4.36
CA MET A 91 -4.47 0.54 4.95
C MET A 91 -5.44 1.56 5.54
N PHE A 92 -4.95 2.55 6.31
CA PHE A 92 -5.80 3.61 6.85
C PHE A 92 -6.47 4.44 5.75
N MET A 93 -5.72 4.79 4.70
CA MET A 93 -6.25 5.50 3.55
C MET A 93 -7.32 4.69 2.82
N SER A 94 -7.07 3.39 2.62
CA SER A 94 -8.00 2.46 1.98
C SER A 94 -9.29 2.32 2.80
N PHE A 95 -9.18 2.16 4.12
CA PHE A 95 -10.34 2.10 5.01
C PHE A 95 -11.17 3.38 4.97
N ALA A 96 -10.52 4.55 4.98
CA ALA A 96 -11.20 5.84 4.84
C ALA A 96 -11.91 5.96 3.47
N GLY A 97 -11.27 5.48 2.39
CA GLY A 97 -11.84 5.41 1.05
C GLY A 97 -13.08 4.51 0.99
N HIS A 98 -13.02 3.33 1.62
CA HIS A 98 -14.16 2.41 1.70
C HIS A 98 -15.36 3.05 2.40
N ARG A 99 -15.14 3.68 3.55
CA ARG A 99 -16.19 4.36 4.32
C ARG A 99 -16.87 5.47 3.50
N GLU A 100 -16.11 6.19 2.70
CA GLU A 100 -16.65 7.23 1.81
C GLU A 100 -17.47 6.64 0.65
N LEU A 101 -16.98 5.57 0.03
CA LEU A 101 -17.70 4.88 -1.04
C LEU A 101 -19.04 4.28 -0.56
N VAL A 102 -19.07 3.68 0.62
CA VAL A 102 -20.31 3.15 1.22
C VAL A 102 -21.33 4.27 1.45
N LYS A 103 -20.90 5.42 1.98
CA LYS A 103 -21.77 6.60 2.17
C LYS A 103 -22.34 7.10 0.83
N ARG A 104 -21.50 7.21 -0.20
CA ARG A 104 -21.93 7.66 -1.54
C ARG A 104 -22.94 6.70 -2.17
N LYS A 105 -22.70 5.39 -2.08
CA LYS A 105 -23.63 4.36 -2.56
C LYS A 105 -24.97 4.41 -1.83
N ALA A 106 -24.95 4.58 -0.50
CA ALA A 106 -26.17 4.72 0.29
C ALA A 106 -26.98 5.98 -0.07
N ALA A 107 -26.31 7.12 -0.29
CA ALA A 107 -26.94 8.35 -0.74
C ALA A 107 -27.53 8.23 -2.15
N ALA A 108 -26.81 7.60 -3.08
CA ALA A 108 -27.29 7.34 -4.44
C ALA A 108 -28.54 6.44 -4.47
N LYS A 109 -28.54 5.36 -3.65
CA LYS A 109 -29.70 4.46 -3.52
C LYS A 109 -30.94 5.19 -2.99
N LYS A 110 -30.77 6.06 -1.98
CA LYS A 110 -31.87 6.90 -1.46
C LYS A 110 -32.41 7.87 -2.50
N LYS A 111 -31.55 8.43 -3.36
CA LYS A 111 -31.96 9.37 -4.42
C LYS A 111 -32.76 8.65 -5.51
N SER A 112 -32.31 7.47 -5.94
CA SER A 112 -33.02 6.62 -6.91
C SER A 112 -34.42 6.21 -6.43
N ALA A 113 -34.56 5.88 -5.14
CA ALA A 113 -35.84 5.46 -4.55
C ALA A 113 -36.85 6.61 -4.34
N LYS A 114 -36.44 7.87 -4.49
CA LYS A 114 -37.31 9.05 -4.35
C LYS A 114 -37.88 9.54 -5.70
N THR A 115 -37.32 9.04 -6.80
CA THR A 115 -37.69 9.35 -8.19
C THR A 115 -38.56 8.27 -8.83
N THR A 116 -38.91 7.22 -8.09
CA THR A 116 -39.89 6.18 -8.44
C THR A 116 -41.08 6.33 -7.52
#